data_AF-A0A931VQL7-F1
#
_entry.id   AF-A0A931VQL7-F1
#
_cell.length_a   1.000
_cell.length_b   1.000
_cell.length_c   1.000
_cell.angle_alpha   90.00
_cell.angle_beta   90.00
_cell.angle_gamma   90.00
#
_symmetry.space_group_name_H-M   'P 1'
#
loop_
_entity.id
_entity.type
_entity.pdbx_description
1 polymer ?
#
loop_
_entity_poly.entity_id
_entity_poly.type
_entity_poly.pdbx_seq_one_letter_code
_entity_poly.pdbx_strand_id
1 'polypeptide(L)'
;MDEIRLYMALRIANAMSVYNSDRTPERWHLLRKLFLLLLLMVALALGLVIVFRQKSNIPFLLFSISADASLGLAAGFGSRIVLRDRNWMIRGIASAAMSVVGLAVLGYFTEWRAGIGPLQFGRPEVDWLDLAHMIIGIDISWIALRAWHQPVGGVEHQPTGLLKRVSGRKRIRSSGAVSANAQPKIHLPGSSPTLQPRIKRRKPEPSLITKAVRPAMIKPARARRWNPLRRRPPDIQLSVYEEHRCPYCLEEVNRKDPRGVVECEVCHTLHHKDCWDITGSCQVPHLNT
;
A
#
# COMPACT_ATOMS: atom_id res chain seq x y z
N MET A 1 -40.71 33.79 4.87
CA MET A 1 -40.06 32.47 5.08
C MET A 1 -39.69 31.79 3.76
N ASP A 2 -40.27 32.18 2.63
CA ASP A 2 -40.03 31.52 1.33
C ASP A 2 -38.67 31.83 0.69
N GLU A 3 -38.08 33.00 0.95
CA GLU A 3 -36.74 33.33 0.43
C GLU A 3 -35.62 32.43 0.99
N ILE A 4 -35.72 32.02 2.27
CA ILE A 4 -34.73 31.12 2.89
C ILE A 4 -34.80 29.72 2.24
N ARG A 5 -36.00 29.28 1.87
CA ARG A 5 -36.19 27.99 1.16
C ARG A 5 -35.61 28.04 -0.25
N LEU A 6 -35.78 29.16 -0.96
CA LEU A 6 -35.22 29.34 -2.30
C LEU A 6 -33.68 29.36 -2.26
N TYR A 7 -33.10 30.04 -1.27
CA TYR A 7 -31.65 30.13 -1.09
C TYR A 7 -31.02 28.78 -0.72
N MET A 8 -31.68 27.99 0.15
CA MET A 8 -31.23 26.62 0.45
C MET A 8 -31.36 25.69 -0.77
N ALA A 9 -32.44 25.76 -1.53
CA ALA A 9 -32.63 24.94 -2.73
C ALA A 9 -31.56 25.25 -3.80
N LEU A 10 -31.25 26.52 -4.02
CA LEU A 10 -30.21 26.94 -4.99
C LEU A 10 -28.81 26.47 -4.53
N ARG A 11 -28.52 26.53 -3.23
CA ARG A 11 -27.24 26.07 -2.67
C ARG A 11 -27.07 24.55 -2.77
N ILE A 12 -28.14 23.78 -2.59
CA ILE A 12 -28.14 22.32 -2.77
C ILE A 12 -27.96 21.97 -4.25
N ALA A 13 -28.63 22.67 -5.16
CA ALA A 13 -28.48 22.44 -6.60
C ALA A 13 -27.05 22.74 -7.10
N ASN A 14 -26.44 23.85 -6.65
CA ASN A 14 -25.05 24.17 -7.01
C ASN A 14 -24.06 23.17 -6.39
N ALA A 15 -24.27 22.69 -5.16
CA ALA A 15 -23.42 21.68 -4.55
C ALA A 15 -23.48 20.33 -5.28
N MET A 16 -24.65 19.95 -5.81
CA MET A 16 -24.80 18.73 -6.62
C MET A 16 -24.21 18.86 -8.03
N SER A 17 -24.25 20.06 -8.63
CA SER A 17 -23.70 20.33 -9.96
C SER A 17 -22.17 20.25 -9.99
N VAL A 18 -21.50 20.82 -8.99
CA VAL A 18 -20.02 20.81 -8.91
C VAL A 18 -19.48 19.39 -8.74
N TYR A 19 -20.21 18.51 -8.06
CA TYR A 19 -19.78 17.11 -7.86
C TYR A 19 -19.88 16.22 -9.12
N ASN A 20 -20.59 16.68 -10.16
CA ASN A 20 -20.81 15.90 -11.38
C ASN A 20 -19.81 16.22 -12.51
N SER A 21 -19.15 17.39 -12.47
CA SER A 21 -18.26 17.82 -13.56
C SER A 21 -16.93 17.04 -13.58
N ASP A 22 -16.33 16.76 -12.42
CA ASP A 22 -14.99 16.17 -12.33
C ASP A 22 -14.94 14.64 -12.53
N ARG A 23 -16.08 13.95 -12.56
CA ARG A 23 -16.12 12.48 -12.75
C ARG A 23 -16.18 12.04 -14.21
N THR A 24 -16.39 12.97 -15.13
CA THR A 24 -16.51 12.66 -16.56
C THR A 24 -15.23 12.05 -17.17
N PRO A 25 -13.99 12.55 -16.92
CA PRO A 25 -12.80 11.99 -17.55
C PRO A 25 -12.48 10.57 -17.07
N GLU A 26 -12.69 10.24 -15.79
CA GLU A 26 -12.43 8.90 -15.27
C GLU A 26 -13.33 7.83 -15.92
N ARG A 27 -14.60 8.17 -16.18
CA ARG A 27 -15.57 7.24 -16.76
C ARG A 27 -15.17 6.80 -18.17
N TRP A 28 -14.67 7.73 -19.00
CA TRP A 28 -14.21 7.42 -20.34
C TRP A 28 -12.98 6.52 -20.35
N HIS A 29 -12.03 6.75 -19.45
CA HIS A 29 -10.87 5.86 -19.29
C HIS A 29 -11.29 4.44 -18.91
N LEU A 30 -12.27 4.27 -18.02
CA LEU A 30 -12.78 2.94 -17.65
C LEU A 30 -13.49 2.24 -18.81
N LEU A 31 -14.36 2.95 -19.53
CA LEU A 31 -15.06 2.40 -20.69
C LEU A 31 -14.06 1.93 -21.76
N ARG A 32 -13.04 2.73 -22.05
CA ARG A 32 -11.98 2.36 -22.99
C ARG A 32 -11.26 1.08 -22.56
N LYS A 33 -10.89 0.95 -21.27
CA LYS A 33 -10.22 -0.25 -20.77
C LYS A 33 -11.15 -1.48 -20.82
N LEU A 34 -12.43 -1.33 -20.47
CA LEU A 34 -13.41 -2.42 -20.57
C LEU A 34 -13.64 -2.87 -22.02
N PHE A 35 -13.69 -1.91 -22.95
CA PHE A 35 -13.81 -2.20 -24.38
C PHE A 35 -12.58 -2.97 -24.91
N LEU A 36 -11.37 -2.58 -24.50
CA LEU A 36 -10.14 -3.32 -24.85
C LEU A 36 -10.17 -4.75 -24.29
N LEU A 37 -10.66 -4.94 -23.06
CA LEU A 37 -10.82 -6.27 -22.48
C LEU A 37 -11.83 -7.10 -23.26
N LEU A 38 -12.94 -6.50 -23.71
CA LEU A 38 -13.96 -7.18 -24.51
C LEU A 38 -13.37 -7.65 -25.84
N LEU A 39 -12.64 -6.76 -26.54
CA LEU A 39 -11.98 -7.10 -27.80
C LEU A 39 -10.96 -8.24 -27.63
N LEU A 40 -10.19 -8.23 -26.53
CA LEU A 40 -9.27 -9.32 -26.20
C LEU A 40 -10.01 -10.65 -26.04
N MET A 41 -11.14 -10.67 -25.31
CA MET A 41 -11.95 -11.87 -25.10
C MET A 41 -12.54 -12.40 -26.41
N VAL A 42 -13.08 -11.51 -27.25
CA VAL A 42 -13.62 -11.90 -28.57
C VAL A 42 -12.52 -12.46 -29.46
N ALA A 43 -11.35 -11.80 -29.52
CA ALA A 43 -10.21 -12.27 -30.31
C ALA A 43 -9.72 -13.64 -29.84
N LEU A 44 -9.67 -13.89 -28.53
CA LEU A 44 -9.28 -15.17 -27.96
C LEU A 44 -10.30 -16.27 -28.28
N ALA A 45 -11.59 -15.99 -28.14
CA ALA A 45 -12.66 -16.93 -28.52
C ALA A 45 -12.58 -17.30 -30.00
N LEU A 46 -12.40 -16.31 -30.89
CA LEU A 46 -12.22 -16.55 -32.34
C LEU A 46 -10.96 -17.37 -32.63
N GLY A 47 -9.85 -17.10 -31.93
CA GLY A 47 -8.63 -17.90 -32.05
C GLY A 47 -8.85 -19.37 -31.68
N LEU A 48 -9.60 -19.65 -30.61
CA LEU A 48 -9.97 -21.01 -30.23
C LEU A 48 -10.84 -21.70 -31.28
N VAL A 49 -11.80 -20.99 -31.88
CA VAL A 49 -12.62 -21.51 -32.98
C VAL A 49 -11.77 -21.90 -34.19
N ILE A 50 -10.79 -21.06 -34.56
CA ILE A 50 -9.88 -21.36 -35.67
C ILE A 50 -9.06 -22.62 -35.37
N VAL A 51 -8.51 -22.73 -34.16
CA VAL A 51 -7.75 -23.91 -33.71
C VAL A 51 -8.61 -25.18 -33.75
N PHE A 52 -9.87 -25.10 -33.30
CA PHE A 52 -10.82 -26.20 -33.34
C PHE A 52 -11.10 -26.66 -34.77
N ARG A 53 -11.37 -25.71 -35.68
CA ARG A 53 -11.64 -26.02 -37.09
C ARG A 53 -10.42 -26.62 -37.79
N GLN A 54 -9.20 -26.20 -37.42
CA GLN A 54 -7.98 -26.69 -38.05
C GLN A 54 -7.54 -28.07 -37.52
N LYS A 55 -7.84 -28.42 -36.26
CA LYS A 55 -7.47 -29.69 -35.64
C LYS A 55 -8.70 -30.49 -35.21
N SER A 56 -9.40 -31.07 -36.18
CA SER A 56 -10.62 -31.89 -35.96
C SER A 56 -10.40 -33.17 -35.15
N ASN A 57 -9.15 -33.61 -34.96
CA ASN A 57 -8.83 -34.85 -34.25
C ASN A 57 -8.74 -34.69 -32.72
N ILE A 58 -8.88 -33.47 -32.18
CA ILE A 58 -8.87 -33.26 -30.73
C ILE A 58 -10.23 -33.73 -30.18
N PRO A 59 -10.26 -34.61 -29.16
CA PRO A 59 -11.52 -35.03 -28.56
C PRO A 59 -12.25 -33.80 -28.00
N PHE A 60 -13.53 -33.70 -28.33
CA PHE A 60 -14.37 -32.54 -28.06
C PHE A 60 -14.32 -32.09 -26.59
N LEU A 61 -14.29 -33.04 -25.64
CA LEU A 61 -14.18 -32.75 -24.20
C LEU A 61 -12.91 -31.98 -23.82
N LEU A 62 -11.76 -32.37 -24.36
CA LEU A 62 -10.49 -31.67 -24.08
C LEU A 62 -10.53 -30.25 -24.63
N PHE A 63 -11.12 -30.07 -25.81
CA PHE A 63 -11.29 -28.75 -26.38
C PHE A 63 -12.17 -27.87 -25.46
N SER A 64 -13.33 -28.36 -25.04
CA SER A 64 -14.24 -27.62 -24.14
C SER A 64 -13.56 -27.18 -22.84
N ILE A 65 -12.91 -28.13 -22.14
CA ILE A 65 -12.21 -27.83 -20.88
C ILE A 65 -11.09 -26.80 -21.10
N SER A 66 -10.31 -26.94 -22.18
CA SER A 66 -9.22 -26.00 -22.49
C SER A 66 -9.73 -24.62 -22.89
N ALA A 67 -10.86 -24.54 -23.59
CA ALA A 67 -11.48 -23.29 -23.99
C ALA A 67 -12.03 -22.55 -22.76
N ASP A 68 -12.73 -23.25 -21.87
CA ASP A 68 -13.26 -22.67 -20.64
C ASP A 68 -12.13 -22.20 -19.71
N ALA A 69 -11.09 -23.01 -19.56
CA ALA A 69 -9.93 -22.65 -18.74
C ALA A 69 -9.20 -21.42 -19.29
N SER A 70 -8.98 -21.35 -20.61
CA SER A 70 -8.29 -20.22 -21.25
C SER A 70 -9.12 -18.94 -21.22
N LEU A 71 -10.43 -19.01 -21.49
CA LEU A 71 -11.35 -17.88 -21.36
C LEU A 71 -11.45 -17.39 -19.91
N GLY A 72 -11.62 -18.29 -18.95
CA GLY A 72 -11.68 -17.94 -17.53
C GLY A 72 -10.40 -17.29 -17.01
N LEU A 73 -9.23 -17.80 -17.42
CA LEU A 73 -7.94 -17.19 -17.09
C LEU A 73 -7.77 -15.81 -17.74
N ALA A 74 -8.13 -15.66 -19.01
CA ALA A 74 -8.03 -14.40 -19.73
C ALA A 74 -8.96 -13.33 -19.12
N ALA A 75 -10.20 -13.68 -18.79
CA ALA A 75 -11.14 -12.79 -18.12
C ALA A 75 -10.65 -12.39 -16.70
N GLY A 76 -10.17 -13.36 -15.93
CA GLY A 76 -9.63 -13.14 -14.58
C GLY A 76 -8.38 -12.27 -14.58
N PHE A 77 -7.43 -12.53 -15.47
CA PHE A 77 -6.18 -11.77 -15.55
C PHE A 77 -6.40 -10.38 -16.17
N GLY A 78 -7.18 -10.32 -17.24
CA GLY A 78 -7.49 -9.07 -17.94
C GLY A 78 -8.29 -8.10 -17.06
N SER A 79 -9.30 -8.59 -16.32
CA SER A 79 -10.07 -7.75 -15.39
C SER A 79 -9.19 -7.15 -14.29
N ARG A 80 -8.15 -7.85 -13.82
CA ARG A 80 -7.19 -7.33 -12.84
C ARG A 80 -6.31 -6.23 -13.38
N ILE A 81 -5.78 -6.38 -14.60
CA ILE A 81 -4.94 -5.36 -15.23
C ILE A 81 -5.76 -4.11 -15.50
N VAL A 82 -6.97 -4.29 -16.06
CA VAL A 82 -7.86 -3.21 -16.47
C VAL A 82 -8.46 -2.48 -15.27
N LEU A 83 -8.86 -3.20 -14.22
CA LEU A 83 -9.58 -2.66 -13.06
C LEU A 83 -8.70 -2.63 -11.79
N ARG A 84 -7.39 -2.42 -11.94
CA ARG A 84 -6.39 -2.46 -10.85
C ARG A 84 -6.72 -1.57 -9.64
N ASP A 85 -7.49 -0.51 -9.83
CA ASP A 85 -7.81 0.46 -8.76
C ASP A 85 -9.21 0.28 -8.17
N ARG A 86 -10.00 -0.68 -8.67
CA ARG A 86 -11.40 -0.88 -8.24
C ARG A 86 -11.54 -1.96 -7.17
N ASN A 87 -12.65 -1.91 -6.42
CA ASN A 87 -12.96 -2.91 -5.40
C ASN A 87 -12.95 -4.32 -5.99
N TRP A 88 -12.47 -5.28 -5.22
CA TRP A 88 -12.34 -6.68 -5.62
C TRP A 88 -13.66 -7.27 -6.14
N MET A 89 -14.80 -6.87 -5.55
CA MET A 89 -16.13 -7.30 -5.96
C MET A 89 -16.48 -6.84 -7.39
N ILE A 90 -16.15 -5.60 -7.75
CA ILE A 90 -16.36 -5.06 -9.10
C ILE A 90 -15.51 -5.84 -10.11
N ARG A 91 -14.27 -6.20 -9.75
CA ARG A 91 -13.41 -7.03 -10.60
C ARG A 91 -13.99 -8.42 -10.79
N GLY A 92 -14.51 -9.03 -9.73
CA GLY A 92 -15.19 -10.32 -9.78
C GLY A 92 -16.39 -10.31 -10.73
N ILE A 93 -17.28 -9.33 -10.58
CA ILE A 93 -18.45 -9.19 -11.45
C ILE A 93 -18.04 -8.94 -12.90
N ALA A 94 -17.08 -8.04 -13.15
CA ALA A 94 -16.59 -7.76 -14.49
C ALA A 94 -15.93 -8.98 -15.14
N SER A 95 -15.12 -9.73 -14.38
CA SER A 95 -14.51 -10.99 -14.85
C SER A 95 -15.58 -12.01 -15.22
N ALA A 96 -16.56 -12.23 -14.35
CA ALA A 96 -17.66 -13.17 -14.62
C ALA A 96 -18.46 -12.76 -15.87
N ALA A 97 -18.81 -11.48 -16.00
CA ALA A 97 -19.51 -10.97 -17.18
C ALA A 97 -18.69 -11.19 -18.48
N MET A 98 -17.38 -10.95 -18.44
CA MET A 98 -16.51 -11.20 -19.59
C MET A 98 -16.37 -12.67 -19.94
N SER A 99 -16.32 -13.57 -18.94
CA SER A 99 -16.35 -15.01 -19.19
C SER A 99 -17.63 -15.44 -19.88
N VAL A 100 -18.80 -14.97 -19.42
CA VAL A 100 -20.10 -15.27 -20.05
C VAL A 100 -20.14 -14.80 -21.50
N VAL A 101 -19.66 -13.57 -21.77
CA VAL A 101 -19.59 -13.06 -23.14
C VAL A 101 -18.64 -13.90 -24.01
N GLY A 102 -17.48 -14.28 -23.50
CA GLY A 102 -16.53 -15.15 -24.21
C GLY A 102 -17.12 -16.52 -24.55
N LEU A 103 -17.82 -17.15 -23.59
CA LEU A 103 -18.51 -18.42 -23.78
C LEU A 103 -19.69 -18.32 -24.76
N ALA A 104 -20.43 -17.22 -24.73
CA ALA A 104 -21.52 -16.98 -25.68
C ALA A 104 -21.00 -16.81 -27.11
N VAL A 105 -19.89 -16.08 -27.29
CA VAL A 105 -19.22 -15.94 -28.60
C VAL A 105 -18.70 -17.30 -29.09
N LEU A 106 -18.05 -18.07 -28.22
CA LEU A 106 -17.59 -19.42 -28.55
C LEU A 106 -18.76 -20.35 -28.95
N GLY A 107 -19.86 -20.30 -28.19
CA GLY A 107 -21.11 -21.01 -28.47
C GLY A 107 -21.66 -20.68 -29.85
N TYR A 108 -21.79 -19.39 -30.15
CA TYR A 108 -22.30 -18.92 -31.44
C TYR A 108 -21.53 -19.49 -32.64
N PHE A 109 -20.19 -19.52 -32.56
CA PHE A 109 -19.35 -20.00 -33.66
C PHE A 109 -19.18 -21.53 -33.74
N THR A 110 -19.46 -22.24 -32.65
CA THR A 110 -19.37 -23.71 -32.60
C THR A 110 -20.74 -24.38 -32.73
N GLU A 111 -21.76 -23.65 -33.19
CA GLU A 111 -23.14 -24.14 -33.31
C GLU A 111 -23.69 -24.65 -31.96
N TRP A 112 -23.32 -23.97 -30.88
CA TRP A 112 -23.68 -24.31 -29.50
C TRP A 112 -23.17 -25.68 -29.05
N ARG A 113 -22.18 -26.24 -29.74
CA ARG A 113 -21.51 -27.46 -29.27
C ARG A 113 -20.65 -27.15 -28.05
N ALA A 114 -19.88 -26.06 -28.07
CA ALA A 114 -19.02 -25.63 -26.96
C ALA A 114 -19.33 -24.20 -26.54
N GLY A 115 -19.53 -23.96 -25.24
CA GLY A 115 -19.88 -22.64 -24.69
C GLY A 115 -21.25 -22.64 -24.03
N ILE A 116 -21.83 -21.45 -23.83
CA ILE A 116 -23.16 -21.30 -23.24
C ILE A 116 -24.17 -21.05 -24.35
N GLY A 117 -25.13 -21.96 -24.50
CA GLY A 117 -26.29 -21.82 -25.37
C GLY A 117 -27.09 -20.54 -25.10
N PRO A 118 -27.88 -20.01 -26.06
CA PRO A 118 -28.86 -18.99 -25.74
C PRO A 118 -29.77 -19.63 -24.70
N LEU A 119 -29.83 -19.03 -23.50
CA LEU A 119 -30.70 -19.49 -22.42
C LEU A 119 -32.13 -19.45 -22.97
N GLN A 120 -32.62 -20.60 -23.44
CA GLN A 120 -33.99 -20.75 -23.87
C GLN A 120 -34.81 -20.82 -22.60
N PHE A 121 -35.12 -19.63 -22.06
CA PHE A 121 -36.02 -19.44 -20.92
C PHE A 121 -37.42 -19.96 -21.34
N GLY A 122 -37.62 -21.28 -21.26
CA GLY A 122 -38.82 -21.94 -21.79
C GLY A 122 -38.71 -23.44 -22.02
N ARG A 123 -37.51 -24.05 -22.03
CA ARG A 123 -37.40 -25.52 -21.99
C ARG A 123 -37.49 -26.03 -20.55
N PRO A 124 -38.32 -27.05 -20.25
CA PRO A 124 -38.44 -27.63 -18.92
C PRO A 124 -37.22 -28.45 -18.48
N GLU A 125 -36.35 -28.81 -19.43
CA GLU A 125 -35.13 -29.57 -19.18
C GLU A 125 -33.94 -28.61 -19.14
N VAL A 126 -33.40 -28.41 -17.94
CA VAL A 126 -32.12 -27.72 -17.73
C VAL A 126 -31.02 -28.69 -18.15
N ASP A 127 -30.22 -28.31 -19.14
CA ASP A 127 -29.01 -29.07 -19.48
C ASP A 127 -27.97 -28.89 -18.36
N TRP A 128 -27.82 -29.93 -17.55
CA TRP A 128 -26.87 -29.96 -16.43
C TRP A 128 -25.42 -29.75 -16.90
N LEU A 129 -25.11 -30.07 -18.15
CA LEU A 129 -23.78 -29.90 -18.71
C LEU A 129 -23.44 -28.41 -18.91
N ASP A 130 -24.37 -27.63 -19.46
CA ASP A 130 -24.22 -26.18 -19.63
C ASP A 130 -24.07 -25.48 -18.26
N LEU A 131 -24.86 -25.93 -17.28
CA LEU A 131 -24.76 -25.43 -15.91
C LEU A 131 -23.39 -25.75 -15.31
N ALA A 132 -22.87 -26.96 -15.54
CA ALA A 132 -21.54 -27.35 -15.06
C ALA A 132 -20.43 -26.50 -15.68
N HIS A 133 -20.45 -26.26 -17.00
CA HIS A 133 -19.47 -25.39 -17.66
C HIS A 133 -19.51 -23.95 -17.12
N MET A 134 -20.71 -23.42 -16.87
CA MET A 134 -20.87 -22.11 -16.25
C MET A 134 -20.25 -22.05 -14.84
N ILE A 135 -20.50 -23.05 -14.00
CA ILE A 135 -19.93 -23.12 -12.64
C ILE A 135 -18.41 -23.23 -12.70
N ILE A 136 -17.87 -24.12 -13.54
CA ILE A 136 -16.42 -24.30 -13.71
C ILE A 136 -15.76 -23.01 -14.18
N GLY A 137 -16.34 -22.31 -15.16
CA GLY A 137 -15.82 -21.03 -15.65
C GLY A 137 -15.80 -19.94 -14.57
N ILE A 138 -16.86 -19.87 -13.75
CA ILE A 138 -16.93 -18.94 -12.61
C ILE A 138 -15.88 -19.29 -11.56
N ASP A 139 -15.73 -20.57 -11.20
CA ASP A 139 -14.79 -21.03 -10.19
C ASP A 139 -13.33 -20.82 -10.61
N ILE A 140 -12.98 -21.10 -11.88
CA ILE A 140 -11.63 -20.85 -12.42
C ILE A 140 -11.32 -19.35 -12.38
N SER A 141 -12.26 -18.51 -12.82
CA SER A 141 -12.13 -17.05 -12.73
C SER A 141 -11.94 -16.60 -11.27
N TRP A 142 -12.68 -17.18 -10.33
CA TRP A 142 -12.57 -16.87 -8.91
C TRP A 142 -11.24 -17.32 -8.28
N ILE A 143 -10.77 -18.52 -8.62
CA ILE A 143 -9.48 -19.05 -8.17
C ILE A 143 -8.36 -18.19 -8.72
N ALA A 144 -8.42 -17.84 -10.01
CA ALA A 144 -7.47 -16.91 -10.63
C ALA A 144 -7.44 -15.61 -9.83
N LEU A 145 -8.61 -15.05 -9.47
CA LEU A 145 -8.77 -13.84 -8.64
C LEU A 145 -8.27 -14.00 -7.19
N ARG A 146 -8.28 -15.19 -6.61
CA ARG A 146 -7.76 -15.46 -5.25
C ARG A 146 -6.26 -15.73 -5.20
N ALA A 147 -5.71 -16.42 -6.19
CA ALA A 147 -4.33 -16.91 -6.17
C ALA A 147 -3.26 -15.80 -6.06
N TRP A 148 -3.58 -14.57 -6.48
CA TRP A 148 -2.70 -13.39 -6.33
C TRP A 148 -3.17 -12.39 -5.28
N HIS A 149 -4.21 -12.71 -4.51
CA HIS A 149 -4.50 -11.99 -3.28
C HIS A 149 -3.52 -12.42 -2.16
N GLN A 150 -2.25 -12.63 -2.51
CA GLN A 150 -1.23 -12.59 -1.49
C GLN A 150 -1.34 -11.18 -0.91
N PRO A 151 -1.67 -11.03 0.39
CA PRO A 151 -1.46 -9.75 1.03
C PRO A 151 -0.01 -9.43 0.68
N VAL A 152 0.23 -8.32 -0.04
CA VAL A 152 1.58 -7.79 -0.21
C VAL A 152 2.07 -7.73 1.21
N GLY A 153 2.87 -8.72 1.59
CA GLY A 153 3.21 -8.98 2.96
C GLY A 153 3.79 -7.67 3.38
N GLY A 154 3.03 -6.94 4.23
CA GLY A 154 3.38 -5.58 4.57
C GLY A 154 4.82 -5.69 4.94
N VAL A 155 5.69 -5.07 4.12
CA VAL A 155 7.13 -5.08 4.34
C VAL A 155 7.19 -4.66 5.78
N GLU A 156 7.45 -5.64 6.66
CA GLU A 156 7.41 -5.42 8.08
C GLU A 156 8.51 -4.41 8.22
N HIS A 157 8.12 -3.14 8.36
CA HIS A 157 9.00 -2.05 8.68
C HIS A 157 9.49 -2.47 10.04
N GLN A 158 10.54 -3.29 10.00
CA GLN A 158 11.33 -3.71 11.11
C GLN A 158 11.67 -2.38 11.75
N PRO A 159 11.07 -2.05 12.91
CA PRO A 159 11.21 -0.73 13.47
C PRO A 159 12.71 -0.54 13.63
N THR A 160 13.27 0.40 12.87
CA THR A 160 14.68 0.76 12.85
C THR A 160 15.04 1.52 14.13
N GLY A 161 14.39 1.16 15.24
CA GLY A 161 14.32 1.85 16.50
C GLY A 161 14.41 0.89 17.68
N LEU A 162 15.24 -0.14 17.58
CA LEU A 162 15.98 -0.62 18.74
C LEU A 162 17.44 -0.70 18.33
N LEU A 163 18.05 0.48 18.33
CA LEU A 163 19.45 0.63 18.71
C LEU A 163 19.67 -0.30 19.91
N LYS A 164 20.26 -1.46 19.60
CA LYS A 164 20.89 -2.36 20.55
C LYS A 164 21.91 -1.50 21.28
N ARG A 165 21.47 -0.96 22.41
CA ARG A 165 22.29 -0.32 23.43
C ARG A 165 23.52 -1.21 23.59
N VAL A 166 24.64 -0.75 23.07
CA VAL A 166 25.95 -1.36 23.26
C VAL A 166 26.30 -1.20 24.73
N SER A 167 25.69 -2.05 25.56
CA SER A 167 26.16 -2.34 26.90
C SER A 167 27.31 -3.33 26.74
N GLY A 168 28.51 -2.79 26.61
CA GLY A 168 29.70 -3.60 26.35
C GLY A 168 30.99 -2.80 26.33
N ARG A 169 31.14 -1.83 27.24
CA ARG A 169 32.45 -1.23 27.57
C ARG A 169 33.31 -2.31 28.24
N LYS A 170 33.84 -3.23 27.44
CA LYS A 170 34.89 -4.16 27.86
C LYS A 170 36.15 -3.32 28.05
N ARG A 171 36.56 -3.21 29.31
CA ARG A 171 37.85 -2.65 29.74
C ARG A 171 38.95 -3.04 28.76
N ILE A 172 39.50 -2.03 28.09
CA ILE A 172 40.84 -2.10 27.52
C ILE A 172 41.79 -2.20 28.71
N ARG A 173 42.40 -3.38 28.88
CA ARG A 173 43.57 -3.57 29.73
C ARG A 173 44.58 -4.35 28.89
N SER A 174 45.46 -3.58 28.25
CA SER A 174 46.73 -3.97 27.64
C SER A 174 47.52 -2.66 27.63
N SER A 175 48.39 -2.36 28.61
CA SER A 175 49.70 -2.98 28.86
C SER A 175 50.60 -2.94 27.62
N GLY A 176 51.66 -2.14 27.72
CA GLY A 176 52.76 -2.01 26.75
C GLY A 176 52.61 -0.80 25.81
N ALA A 177 53.63 -0.05 25.45
CA ALA A 177 54.98 0.19 25.96
C ALA A 177 55.51 1.37 25.14
N VAL A 178 56.21 2.29 25.80
CA VAL A 178 57.37 3.06 25.32
C VAL A 178 57.45 3.34 23.81
N SER A 179 57.29 4.61 23.41
CA SER A 179 58.31 5.23 22.56
C SER A 179 58.22 6.75 22.63
N ALA A 180 59.38 7.35 22.89
CA ALA A 180 59.62 8.78 23.02
C ALA A 180 59.47 9.48 21.66
N ASN A 181 58.90 10.69 21.64
CA ASN A 181 59.64 11.85 21.13
C ASN A 181 58.94 13.20 21.38
N ALA A 182 59.75 14.16 21.79
CA ALA A 182 59.72 15.57 21.43
C ALA A 182 58.46 16.44 21.71
N GLN A 183 58.62 17.25 22.76
CA GLN A 183 58.29 18.69 22.90
C GLN A 183 58.35 19.50 21.57
N PRO A 184 57.63 20.65 21.40
CA PRO A 184 57.69 21.76 22.37
C PRO A 184 56.40 22.49 22.75
N LYS A 185 56.43 22.91 24.02
CA LYS A 185 55.78 24.07 24.63
C LYS A 185 55.61 25.27 23.68
N ILE A 186 54.41 25.85 23.66
CA ILE A 186 54.24 27.30 23.83
C ILE A 186 53.14 27.53 24.89
N HIS A 187 53.54 28.16 25.99
CA HIS A 187 52.68 28.67 27.03
C HIS A 187 52.02 29.98 26.56
N LEU A 188 50.75 30.21 26.92
CA LEU A 188 50.33 31.51 27.44
C LEU A 188 49.18 31.35 28.46
N PRO A 189 49.13 32.24 29.46
CA PRO A 189 48.41 32.01 30.72
C PRO A 189 47.07 32.75 30.75
N GLY A 190 46.07 32.14 31.36
CA GLY A 190 44.75 32.74 31.54
C GLY A 190 44.02 32.11 32.71
N SER A 191 44.47 32.46 33.90
CA SER A 191 43.97 32.12 35.22
C SER A 191 42.49 32.43 35.43
N SER A 192 41.72 31.46 35.94
CA SER A 192 41.03 31.61 37.23
C SER A 192 40.41 30.29 37.71
N PRO A 193 40.55 29.95 39.01
CA PRO A 193 40.03 28.73 39.58
C PRO A 193 38.63 28.97 40.16
N THR A 194 37.70 28.04 39.95
CA THR A 194 36.55 27.94 40.85
C THR A 194 36.30 26.48 41.19
N LEU A 195 36.75 26.18 42.41
CA LEU A 195 36.33 25.09 43.29
C LEU A 195 34.86 24.72 43.10
N GLN A 196 34.56 23.42 43.05
CA GLN A 196 33.46 22.75 43.79
C GLN A 196 33.29 21.27 43.34
N PRO A 197 32.52 20.40 44.05
CA PRO A 197 33.04 19.67 45.20
C PRO A 197 33.00 18.14 45.00
N ARG A 198 33.88 17.50 45.76
CA ARG A 198 34.07 16.05 45.92
C ARG A 198 32.79 15.36 46.43
N ILE A 199 31.99 14.78 45.52
CA ILE A 199 30.88 13.90 45.89
C ILE A 199 31.41 12.50 46.22
N LYS A 200 31.25 12.13 47.50
CA LYS A 200 31.55 10.83 48.10
C LYS A 200 30.84 9.69 47.34
N ARG A 201 31.64 8.79 46.76
CA ARG A 201 31.23 7.42 46.40
C ARG A 201 30.73 6.68 47.65
N ARG A 202 29.44 6.35 47.71
CA ARG A 202 28.94 5.25 48.55
C ARG A 202 29.03 3.95 47.75
N LYS A 203 29.73 2.96 48.31
CA LYS A 203 29.69 1.54 47.91
C LYS A 203 28.33 0.96 48.31
N PRO A 204 27.60 0.29 47.41
CA PRO A 204 26.61 -0.69 47.79
C PRO A 204 27.29 -2.03 48.02
N GLU A 205 27.06 -2.55 49.22
CA GLU A 205 27.36 -3.86 49.75
C GLU A 205 26.61 -4.96 48.95
N PRO A 206 27.24 -6.10 48.63
CA PRO A 206 26.58 -7.20 47.93
C PRO A 206 25.82 -8.08 48.93
N SER A 207 24.49 -7.92 49.00
CA SER A 207 23.64 -8.88 49.71
C SER A 207 23.46 -10.15 48.88
N LEU A 208 24.12 -11.21 49.35
CA LEU A 208 23.88 -12.59 48.95
C LEU A 208 22.47 -13.00 49.40
N ILE A 209 21.50 -12.95 48.48
CA ILE A 209 20.21 -13.61 48.65
C ILE A 209 20.14 -14.72 47.59
N THR A 210 20.60 -15.90 48.00
CA THR A 210 20.37 -17.17 47.32
C THR A 210 18.89 -17.54 47.47
N LYS A 211 18.04 -16.95 46.62
CA LYS A 211 16.67 -17.45 46.42
C LYS A 211 16.73 -18.60 45.43
N ALA A 212 16.48 -19.80 45.94
CA ALA A 212 16.31 -21.03 45.18
C ALA A 212 15.33 -20.80 44.02
N VAL A 213 15.87 -20.87 42.80
CA VAL A 213 15.10 -20.80 41.55
C VAL A 213 14.30 -22.09 41.45
N ARG A 214 13.01 -22.03 41.79
CA ARG A 214 12.06 -23.05 41.35
C ARG A 214 11.95 -22.94 39.83
N PRO A 215 12.09 -24.05 39.07
CA PRO A 215 11.86 -24.01 37.63
C PRO A 215 10.40 -23.65 37.40
N ALA A 216 10.16 -22.43 36.92
CA ALA A 216 8.85 -22.02 36.47
C ALA A 216 8.47 -22.89 35.28
N MET A 217 7.49 -23.76 35.48
CA MET A 217 6.86 -24.57 34.46
C MET A 217 6.31 -23.63 33.38
N ILE A 218 7.05 -23.50 32.27
CA ILE A 218 6.67 -22.73 31.10
C ILE A 218 5.47 -23.45 30.50
N LYS A 219 4.26 -22.99 30.85
CA LYS A 219 3.03 -23.42 30.17
C LYS A 219 3.20 -23.05 28.69
N PRO A 220 3.06 -23.99 27.74
CA PRO A 220 3.13 -23.65 26.33
C PRO A 220 2.05 -22.60 26.04
N ALA A 221 2.48 -21.44 25.55
CA ALA A 221 1.59 -20.38 25.14
C ALA A 221 0.65 -20.96 24.09
N ARG A 222 -0.60 -21.22 24.50
CA ARG A 222 -1.66 -21.70 23.61
C ARG A 222 -1.71 -20.74 22.44
N ALA A 223 -1.38 -21.25 21.25
CA ALA A 223 -1.48 -20.54 19.99
C ALA A 223 -2.87 -19.90 19.91
N ARG A 224 -2.91 -18.58 20.11
CA ARG A 224 -4.14 -17.79 19.99
C ARG A 224 -4.60 -17.97 18.55
N ARG A 225 -5.67 -18.74 18.36
CA ARG A 225 -6.33 -18.92 17.05
C ARG A 225 -6.58 -17.54 16.47
N TRP A 226 -5.83 -17.26 15.42
CA TRP A 226 -5.81 -15.99 14.72
C TRP A 226 -7.13 -15.88 13.95
N ASN A 227 -8.00 -14.94 14.34
CA ASN A 227 -9.28 -14.75 13.69
C ASN A 227 -9.17 -13.58 12.71
N PRO A 228 -9.04 -13.82 11.38
CA PRO A 228 -8.74 -12.79 10.39
C PRO A 228 -9.88 -11.79 10.17
N LEU A 229 -11.09 -12.06 10.68
CA LEU A 229 -12.29 -11.24 10.45
C LEU A 229 -12.43 -10.03 11.39
N ARG A 230 -11.53 -9.86 12.37
CA ARG A 230 -11.68 -8.83 13.43
C ARG A 230 -10.56 -7.78 13.47
N ARG A 231 -9.85 -7.58 12.37
CA ARG A 231 -8.91 -6.46 12.25
C ARG A 231 -9.69 -5.20 11.89
N ARG A 232 -9.84 -4.29 12.85
CA ARG A 232 -10.04 -2.87 12.51
C ARG A 232 -8.89 -2.47 11.57
N PRO A 233 -9.15 -1.73 10.49
CA PRO A 233 -8.07 -1.18 9.68
C PRO A 233 -7.14 -0.44 10.65
N PRO A 234 -5.82 -0.70 10.61
CA PRO A 234 -4.89 0.11 11.39
C PRO A 234 -5.15 1.56 11.00
N ASP A 235 -5.31 2.41 12.00
CA ASP A 235 -5.42 3.85 11.81
C ASP A 235 -4.09 4.26 11.16
N ILE A 236 -4.10 4.39 9.83
CA ILE A 236 -2.94 4.80 9.06
C ILE A 236 -2.79 6.28 9.38
N GLN A 237 -2.13 6.57 10.50
CA GLN A 237 -1.59 7.87 10.77
C GLN A 237 -0.47 8.05 9.76
N LEU A 238 -0.83 8.56 8.59
CA LEU A 238 0.09 9.29 7.72
C LEU A 238 0.56 10.49 8.55
N SER A 239 1.47 10.26 9.49
CA SER A 239 2.34 11.32 9.98
C SER A 239 3.19 11.66 8.77
N VAL A 240 2.65 12.53 7.91
CA VAL A 240 3.41 13.21 6.87
C VAL A 240 4.49 13.95 7.62
N TYR A 241 5.68 13.34 7.70
CA TYR A 241 6.87 14.03 8.11
C TYR A 241 7.12 15.05 7.01
N GLU A 242 6.60 16.26 7.22
CA GLU A 242 6.79 17.37 6.31
C GLU A 242 8.23 17.86 6.50
N GLU A 243 9.09 17.55 5.53
CA GLU A 243 10.46 18.05 5.50
C GLU A 243 10.43 19.54 5.16
N HIS A 244 10.54 20.39 6.17
CA HIS A 244 10.64 21.84 5.97
C HIS A 244 12.06 22.21 5.52
N ARG A 245 12.18 22.89 4.38
CA ARG A 245 13.45 23.41 3.85
C ARG A 245 13.42 24.93 3.79
N CYS A 246 14.53 25.57 4.15
CA CYS A 246 14.67 27.01 4.06
C CYS A 246 14.67 27.44 2.58
N PRO A 247 13.80 28.35 2.13
CA PRO A 247 13.79 28.84 0.75
C PRO A 247 15.10 29.52 0.30
N TYR A 248 15.92 30.00 1.25
CA TYR A 248 17.14 30.76 0.96
C TYR A 248 18.37 29.88 0.74
N CYS A 249 18.60 28.92 1.62
CA CYS A 249 19.77 28.04 1.55
C CYS A 249 19.44 26.61 1.09
N LEU A 250 18.16 26.26 0.97
CA LEU A 250 17.64 24.92 0.61
C LEU A 250 18.05 23.79 1.58
N GLU A 251 18.63 24.14 2.73
CA GLU A 251 18.93 23.23 3.82
C GLU A 251 17.66 22.92 4.63
N GLU A 252 17.62 21.73 5.26
CA GLU A 252 16.52 21.32 6.13
C GLU A 252 16.49 22.20 7.39
N VAL A 253 15.30 22.67 7.77
CA VAL A 253 15.09 23.53 8.94
C VAL A 253 14.32 22.74 9.99
N ASN A 254 14.97 22.49 11.12
CA ASN A 254 14.32 21.89 12.29
C ASN A 254 14.04 22.98 13.33
N ARG A 255 12.89 22.96 14.00
CA ARG A 255 12.58 23.92 15.10
C ARG A 255 13.62 23.96 16.24
N LYS A 256 14.52 22.98 16.32
CA LYS A 256 15.65 22.92 17.26
C LYS A 256 17.01 23.17 16.61
N ASP A 257 17.07 23.81 15.45
CA ASP A 257 18.31 24.12 14.76
C ASP A 257 19.20 25.04 15.62
N PRO A 258 20.49 24.71 15.82
CA PRO A 258 21.41 25.53 16.62
C PRO A 258 21.63 26.94 16.04
N ARG A 259 21.38 27.17 14.75
CA ARG A 259 21.44 28.51 14.13
C ARG A 259 20.27 29.40 14.56
N GLY A 260 19.25 28.82 15.19
CA GLY A 260 17.98 29.47 15.47
C GLY A 260 17.04 29.42 14.28
N VAL A 261 15.73 29.47 14.55
CA VAL A 261 14.68 29.39 13.53
C VAL A 261 13.69 30.53 13.71
N VAL A 262 13.25 31.10 12.60
CA VAL A 262 12.19 32.10 12.53
C VAL A 262 11.07 31.53 11.66
N GLU A 263 9.82 31.66 12.12
CA GLU A 263 8.63 31.26 11.37
C GLU A 263 8.00 32.52 10.76
N CYS A 264 7.74 32.52 9.46
CA CYS A 264 7.09 33.64 8.80
C CYS A 264 5.64 33.79 9.29
N GLU A 265 5.26 34.98 9.76
CA GLU A 265 3.91 35.25 10.29
C GLU A 265 2.79 35.11 9.25
N VAL A 266 3.11 35.16 7.95
CA VAL A 266 2.13 35.13 6.86
C VAL A 266 1.93 33.71 6.30
N CYS A 267 3.02 33.01 5.98
CA CYS A 267 2.95 31.66 5.38
C CYS A 267 3.35 30.51 6.30
N HIS A 268 3.75 30.78 7.54
CA HIS A 268 4.23 29.78 8.51
C HIS A 268 5.42 28.91 8.05
N THR A 269 6.13 29.36 7.01
CA THR A 269 7.34 28.68 6.54
C THR A 269 8.49 28.92 7.52
N LEU A 270 9.24 27.86 7.84
CA LEU A 270 10.40 27.93 8.72
C LEU A 270 11.65 28.37 7.96
N HIS A 271 12.38 29.33 8.53
CA HIS A 271 13.64 29.85 8.01
C HIS A 271 14.74 29.75 9.07
N HIS A 272 16.00 29.55 8.66
CA HIS A 272 17.13 29.77 9.56
C HIS A 272 17.23 31.26 9.93
N LYS A 273 17.54 31.54 11.20
CA LYS A 273 17.60 32.91 11.72
C LYS A 273 18.64 33.77 11.00
N ASP A 274 19.80 33.20 10.67
CA ASP A 274 20.85 33.87 9.90
C ASP A 274 20.39 34.28 8.50
N CYS A 275 19.68 33.41 7.79
CA CYS A 275 19.12 33.70 6.47
C CYS A 275 18.00 34.77 6.55
N TRP A 276 17.22 34.75 7.63
CA TRP A 276 16.20 35.75 7.89
C TRP A 276 16.79 37.13 8.20
N ASP A 277 17.83 37.20 9.02
CA ASP A 277 18.50 38.45 9.40
C ASP A 277 19.16 39.15 8.21
N ILE A 278 19.58 38.39 7.18
CA ILE A 278 20.15 38.94 5.93
C ILE A 278 19.05 39.50 5.01
N THR A 279 17.94 38.78 4.86
CA THR A 279 16.87 39.13 3.90
C THR A 279 15.82 40.08 4.49
N GLY A 280 15.66 40.08 5.80
CA GLY A 280 14.74 40.93 6.57
C GLY A 280 13.24 40.62 6.38
N SER A 281 12.87 39.73 5.45
CA SER A 281 11.47 39.39 5.14
C SER A 281 11.38 38.04 4.42
N CYS A 282 10.17 37.46 4.32
CA CYS A 282 9.92 36.23 3.56
C CYS A 282 9.67 36.55 2.07
N GLN A 283 10.43 35.93 1.16
CA GLN A 283 10.28 36.08 -0.30
C GLN A 283 9.25 35.13 -0.91
N VAL A 284 8.61 34.28 -0.12
CA VAL A 284 7.52 33.43 -0.61
C VAL A 284 6.35 34.33 -1.00
N PRO A 285 5.84 34.27 -2.25
CA PRO A 285 4.72 35.10 -2.65
C PRO A 285 3.48 34.79 -1.81
N HIS A 286 3.11 35.74 -0.96
CA HIS A 286 1.84 35.68 -0.24
C HIS A 286 0.76 36.21 -1.18
N LEU A 287 -0.19 35.36 -1.57
CA LEU A 287 -1.39 35.84 -2.27
C LEU A 287 -2.16 36.71 -1.27
N ASN A 288 -2.17 38.03 -1.50
CA ASN A 288 -2.71 39.07 -0.62
C ASN A 288 -3.84 38.60 0.32
N THR A 289 -3.52 38.56 1.61
CA THR A 289 -4.48 38.62 2.72
C THR A 289 -4.94 40.05 2.95
#